data_AF-A0A353E504-F1
#
_entry.id   AF-A0A353E504-F1
#
_cell.length_a   1.000
_cell.length_b   1.000
_cell.length_c   1.000
_cell.angle_alpha   90.00
_cell.angle_beta   90.00
_cell.angle_gamma   90.00
#
_symmetry.space_group_name_H-M   'P 1'
#
loop_
_entity.id
_entity.type
_entity.pdbx_description
1 polymer ?
#
loop_
_entity_poly.entity_id
_entity_poly.type
_entity_poly.pdbx_seq_one_letter_code
_entity_poly.pdbx_strand_id
1 'polypeptide(L)'
;VWQLQSHVSYCLYGSKKHMMEQMFQNQSYPFYRFGDLFYLNKISEEDWVEYICQRFETTGKHIPEELACEICQVTDRYSSYVQQLAWFVWLRTADGTTATLADLQYGIDRLLDACEPLFIQQTEELSAYQMNFLHAIVNGVHTGFTQSAILNEYRLGTAANVTRLKKALIEKDLIAISAPKHLEMSDPILALWLKRRVWKE
;
A
#
# COMPACT_ATOMS: atom_id res chain seq x y z
N VAL A 1 -22.04 -27.69 9.57
CA VAL A 1 -21.43 -28.29 8.36
C VAL A 1 -21.93 -27.52 7.15
N TRP A 2 -21.05 -26.77 6.46
CA TRP A 2 -21.44 -25.90 5.32
C TRP A 2 -22.02 -26.73 4.16
N GLN A 3 -21.53 -27.96 4.00
CA GLN A 3 -21.97 -28.93 3.00
C GLN A 3 -23.45 -29.34 3.14
N LEU A 4 -24.09 -29.11 4.29
CA LEU A 4 -25.49 -29.45 4.55
C LEU A 4 -26.45 -28.28 4.30
N GLN A 5 -25.94 -27.09 3.97
CA GLN A 5 -26.77 -25.91 3.72
C GLN A 5 -27.19 -25.88 2.25
N SER A 6 -28.50 -25.76 2.01
CA SER A 6 -29.11 -25.62 0.67
C SER A 6 -29.56 -24.18 0.44
N HIS A 7 -29.56 -23.71 -0.81
CA HIS A 7 -30.01 -22.36 -1.21
C HIS A 7 -29.20 -21.22 -0.59
N VAL A 8 -27.89 -21.41 -0.42
CA VAL A 8 -26.97 -20.38 0.09
C VAL A 8 -25.75 -20.24 -0.82
N SER A 9 -25.24 -19.00 -0.92
CA SER A 9 -23.96 -18.69 -1.56
C SER A 9 -23.02 -18.11 -0.52
N TYR A 10 -21.78 -18.59 -0.47
CA TYR A 10 -20.75 -18.06 0.41
C TYR A 10 -19.81 -17.15 -0.37
N CYS A 11 -19.63 -15.92 0.09
CA CYS A 11 -18.59 -15.02 -0.41
C CYS A 11 -17.52 -14.87 0.67
N LEU A 12 -16.30 -15.32 0.36
CA LEU A 12 -15.16 -15.27 1.25
C LEU A 12 -14.11 -14.35 0.64
N TYR A 13 -13.76 -13.29 1.37
CA TYR A 13 -12.80 -12.29 0.92
C TYR A 13 -11.82 -11.96 2.05
N GLY A 14 -10.59 -11.63 1.68
CA GLY A 14 -9.53 -11.31 2.64
C GLY A 14 -8.32 -10.70 1.94
N SER A 15 -7.62 -9.81 2.63
CA SER A 15 -6.42 -9.12 2.11
C SER A 15 -5.20 -10.04 1.99
N LYS A 16 -5.16 -11.15 2.73
CA LYS A 16 -4.05 -12.12 2.70
C LYS A 16 -4.22 -13.11 1.54
N LYS A 17 -3.93 -12.65 0.32
CA LYS A 17 -3.99 -13.46 -0.92
C LYS A 17 -3.34 -14.83 -0.76
N HIS A 18 -2.13 -14.89 -0.21
CA HIS A 18 -1.40 -16.16 -0.02
C HIS A 18 -2.12 -17.14 0.92
N MET A 19 -2.70 -16.64 2.01
CA MET A 19 -3.46 -17.47 2.96
C MET A 19 -4.74 -18.00 2.32
N MET A 20 -5.47 -17.14 1.60
CA MET A 20 -6.67 -17.53 0.86
C MET A 20 -6.34 -18.58 -0.21
N GLU A 21 -5.28 -18.37 -0.99
CA GLU A 21 -4.82 -19.35 -1.98
C GLU A 21 -4.46 -20.69 -1.34
N GLN A 22 -3.71 -20.69 -0.23
CA GLN A 22 -3.40 -21.93 0.50
C GLN A 22 -4.66 -22.66 0.97
N MET A 23 -5.65 -21.94 1.49
CA MET A 23 -6.89 -22.52 1.99
C MET A 23 -7.74 -23.17 0.90
N PHE A 24 -7.80 -22.57 -0.31
CA PHE A 24 -8.70 -23.00 -1.39
C PHE A 24 -8.03 -23.80 -2.52
N GLN A 25 -6.70 -23.71 -2.68
CA GLN A 25 -5.95 -24.38 -3.75
C GLN A 25 -5.06 -25.54 -3.27
N ASN A 26 -4.85 -25.71 -1.96
CA ASN A 26 -4.07 -26.82 -1.44
C ASN A 26 -4.96 -28.05 -1.19
N GLN A 27 -4.63 -29.18 -1.81
CA GLN A 27 -5.35 -30.46 -1.66
C GLN A 27 -5.43 -30.95 -0.21
N SER A 28 -4.49 -30.55 0.64
CA SER A 28 -4.47 -30.92 2.05
C SER A 28 -5.46 -30.12 2.91
N TYR A 29 -6.16 -29.13 2.36
CA TYR A 29 -7.09 -28.27 3.09
C TYR A 29 -8.56 -28.61 2.79
N PRO A 30 -9.49 -28.48 3.77
CA PRO A 30 -10.90 -28.85 3.60
C PRO A 30 -11.65 -28.07 2.51
N PHE A 31 -11.13 -26.92 2.10
CA PHE A 31 -11.75 -26.03 1.14
C PHE A 31 -11.13 -26.14 -0.26
N TYR A 32 -10.33 -27.18 -0.52
CA TYR A 32 -9.79 -27.43 -1.84
C TYR A 32 -10.89 -27.46 -2.91
N ARG A 33 -10.81 -26.56 -3.89
CA ARG A 33 -11.81 -26.40 -4.97
C ARG A 33 -13.24 -26.13 -4.46
N PHE A 34 -13.41 -25.54 -3.28
CA PHE A 34 -14.71 -25.24 -2.70
C PHE A 34 -15.43 -24.03 -3.34
N GLY A 35 -14.87 -23.43 -4.39
CA GLY A 35 -15.49 -22.34 -5.13
C GLY A 35 -14.57 -21.73 -6.19
N ASP A 36 -15.11 -20.75 -6.90
CA ASP A 36 -14.36 -19.93 -7.85
C ASP A 36 -13.52 -18.88 -7.12
N LEU A 37 -12.33 -18.60 -7.65
CA LEU A 37 -11.44 -17.58 -7.12
C LEU A 37 -11.53 -16.32 -7.98
N PHE A 38 -11.89 -15.21 -7.34
CA PHE A 38 -11.92 -13.89 -7.95
C PHE A 38 -10.79 -13.04 -7.40
N TYR A 39 -9.92 -12.57 -8.29
CA TYR A 39 -8.84 -11.64 -7.95
C TYR A 39 -9.30 -10.22 -8.24
N LEU A 40 -9.42 -9.41 -7.18
CA LEU A 40 -9.71 -8.00 -7.32
C LEU A 40 -8.41 -7.23 -7.55
N ASN A 41 -8.26 -6.69 -8.75
CA ASN A 41 -7.17 -5.78 -9.06
C ASN A 41 -7.48 -4.37 -8.55
N LYS A 42 -6.46 -3.52 -8.48
CA LYS A 42 -6.65 -2.08 -8.27
C LYS A 42 -7.52 -1.52 -9.39
N ILE A 43 -8.41 -0.59 -9.03
CA ILE A 43 -9.17 0.21 -9.99
C ILE A 43 -8.17 0.98 -10.87
N SER A 44 -8.50 1.14 -12.15
CA SER A 44 -7.62 1.80 -13.11
C SER A 44 -7.37 3.26 -12.74
N GLU A 45 -6.30 3.86 -13.26
CA GLU A 45 -6.05 5.28 -12.98
C GLU A 45 -7.12 6.13 -13.67
N GLU A 46 -7.51 5.74 -14.87
CA GLU A 46 -8.52 6.38 -15.69
C GLU A 46 -9.89 6.42 -14.99
N ASP A 47 -10.35 5.29 -14.45
CA ASP A 47 -11.61 5.21 -13.71
C ASP A 47 -11.57 6.08 -12.44
N TRP A 48 -10.43 6.14 -11.76
CA TRP A 48 -10.27 6.97 -10.56
C TRP A 48 -10.25 8.45 -10.89
N VAL A 49 -9.52 8.87 -11.92
CA VAL A 49 -9.47 10.27 -12.36
C VAL A 49 -10.87 10.74 -12.73
N GLU A 50 -11.59 9.96 -13.55
CA GLU A 50 -12.98 10.25 -13.91
C GLU A 50 -13.87 10.38 -12.65
N TYR A 51 -13.80 9.40 -11.75
CA TYR A 51 -14.57 9.41 -10.52
C TYR A 51 -14.26 10.63 -9.65
N ILE A 52 -12.99 10.93 -9.39
CA ILE A 52 -12.57 12.05 -8.54
C ILE A 52 -13.07 13.37 -9.12
N CYS A 53 -12.84 13.62 -10.42
CA CYS A 53 -13.31 14.83 -11.09
C CYS A 53 -14.84 14.97 -10.97
N GLN A 54 -15.61 13.93 -11.31
CA GLN A 54 -17.08 13.96 -11.20
C GLN A 54 -17.57 14.25 -9.77
N ARG A 55 -16.89 13.73 -8.74
CA ARG A 55 -17.26 13.99 -7.33
C ARG A 55 -17.02 15.43 -6.91
N PHE A 56 -15.96 16.07 -7.40
CA PHE A 56 -15.75 17.51 -7.18
C PHE A 56 -16.84 18.33 -7.88
N GLU A 57 -17.12 18.04 -9.16
CA GLU A 57 -18.14 18.74 -9.96
C GLU A 57 -19.53 18.72 -9.31
N THR A 58 -19.92 17.58 -8.75
CA THR A 58 -21.22 17.40 -8.07
C THR A 58 -21.43 18.40 -6.92
N THR A 59 -20.34 18.92 -6.35
CA THR A 59 -20.36 19.88 -5.24
C THR A 59 -20.12 21.33 -5.69
N GLY A 60 -19.99 21.57 -6.99
CA GLY A 60 -19.61 22.89 -7.53
C GLY A 60 -18.14 23.24 -7.29
N LYS A 61 -17.27 22.26 -7.03
CA LYS A 61 -15.82 22.42 -6.97
C LYS A 61 -15.21 21.78 -8.21
N HIS A 62 -13.99 22.17 -8.55
CA HIS A 62 -13.26 21.60 -9.67
C HIS A 62 -11.92 21.03 -9.20
N ILE A 63 -11.43 19.97 -9.85
CA ILE A 63 -10.07 19.47 -9.68
C ILE A 63 -9.50 19.17 -11.08
N PRO A 64 -8.32 19.71 -11.44
CA PRO A 64 -7.65 19.35 -12.69
C PRO A 64 -7.33 17.86 -12.74
N GLU A 65 -7.46 17.25 -13.92
CA GLU A 65 -7.16 15.82 -14.11
C GLU A 65 -5.74 15.46 -13.66
N GLU A 66 -4.78 16.37 -13.85
CA GLU A 66 -3.40 16.16 -13.41
C GLU A 66 -3.28 15.98 -11.90
N LEU A 67 -4.07 16.73 -11.11
CA LEU A 67 -4.08 16.56 -9.65
C LEU A 67 -4.83 15.29 -9.22
N ALA A 68 -5.88 14.90 -9.94
CA ALA A 68 -6.57 13.64 -9.69
C ALA A 68 -5.67 12.43 -10.01
N CYS A 69 -4.87 12.52 -11.09
CA CYS A 69 -3.85 11.54 -11.45
C CYS A 69 -2.77 11.45 -10.35
N GLU A 70 -2.25 12.59 -9.88
CA GLU A 70 -1.26 12.62 -8.79
C GLU A 70 -1.79 11.97 -7.49
N ILE A 71 -3.09 12.14 -7.16
CA ILE A 71 -3.74 11.43 -6.03
C ILE A 71 -3.63 9.91 -6.23
N CYS A 72 -3.90 9.42 -7.43
CA CYS A 72 -3.84 7.99 -7.76
C CYS A 72 -2.41 7.44 -7.64
N GLN A 73 -1.43 8.20 -8.12
CA GLN A 73 -0.03 7.81 -8.11
C GLN A 73 0.54 7.80 -6.68
N VAL A 74 0.30 8.85 -5.89
CA VAL A 74 0.76 8.95 -4.49
C VAL A 74 0.23 7.80 -3.63
N THR A 75 -1.00 7.39 -3.89
CA THR A 75 -1.69 6.36 -3.10
C THR A 75 -1.54 4.96 -3.69
N ASP A 76 -0.81 4.81 -4.80
CA ASP A 76 -0.68 3.58 -5.58
C ASP A 76 -2.05 2.90 -5.82
N ARG A 77 -3.08 3.74 -6.02
CA ARG A 77 -4.49 3.38 -6.27
C ARG A 77 -5.16 2.49 -5.22
N TYR A 78 -4.64 2.44 -4.00
CA TYR A 78 -5.33 1.79 -2.89
C TYR A 78 -6.58 2.59 -2.54
N SER A 79 -7.77 2.00 -2.76
CA SER A 79 -9.04 2.72 -2.77
C SER A 79 -9.32 3.54 -1.51
N SER A 80 -8.95 3.03 -0.33
CA SER A 80 -9.08 3.74 0.94
C SER A 80 -8.23 5.02 0.96
N TYR A 81 -6.99 4.96 0.49
CA TYR A 81 -6.09 6.10 0.44
C TYR A 81 -6.46 7.08 -0.67
N VAL A 82 -6.86 6.61 -1.85
CA VAL A 82 -7.37 7.47 -2.93
C VAL A 82 -8.53 8.31 -2.43
N GLN A 83 -9.53 7.66 -1.82
CA GLN A 83 -10.71 8.34 -1.31
C GLN A 83 -10.37 9.29 -0.17
N GLN A 84 -9.51 8.88 0.78
CA GLN A 84 -9.13 9.71 1.91
C GLN A 84 -8.33 10.93 1.48
N LEU A 85 -7.37 10.77 0.56
CA LEU A 85 -6.59 11.87 0.01
C LEU A 85 -7.47 12.83 -0.78
N ALA A 86 -8.29 12.32 -1.72
CA ALA A 86 -9.23 13.12 -2.48
C ALA A 86 -10.20 13.89 -1.57
N TRP A 87 -10.65 13.27 -0.48
CA TRP A 87 -11.48 13.94 0.52
C TRP A 87 -10.76 15.08 1.23
N PHE A 88 -9.50 14.91 1.63
CA PHE A 88 -8.74 16.01 2.25
C PHE A 88 -8.50 17.17 1.27
N VAL A 89 -8.21 16.88 0.00
CA VAL A 89 -8.09 17.90 -1.03
C VAL A 89 -9.42 18.63 -1.21
N TRP A 90 -10.51 17.88 -1.36
CA TRP A 90 -11.86 18.45 -1.51
C TRP A 90 -12.28 19.32 -0.33
N LEU A 91 -11.95 18.90 0.91
CA LEU A 91 -12.25 19.63 2.13
C LEU A 91 -11.50 20.96 2.18
N ARG A 92 -10.27 20.99 1.65
CA ARG A 92 -9.42 22.17 1.61
C ARG A 92 -9.81 23.15 0.50
N THR A 93 -10.21 22.63 -0.67
CA THR A 93 -10.68 23.45 -1.80
C THR A 93 -11.92 24.25 -1.42
N ALA A 94 -11.90 25.55 -1.65
CA ALA A 94 -13.04 26.42 -1.36
C ALA A 94 -14.22 26.15 -2.31
N ASP A 95 -15.43 26.45 -1.84
CA ASP A 95 -16.64 26.26 -2.65
C ASP A 95 -16.59 27.15 -3.91
N GLY A 96 -16.97 26.60 -5.05
CA GLY A 96 -16.94 27.32 -6.33
C GLY A 96 -15.54 27.50 -6.94
N THR A 97 -14.51 26.87 -6.37
CA THR A 97 -13.11 27.04 -6.84
C THR A 97 -12.49 25.73 -7.36
N THR A 98 -11.36 25.88 -8.03
CA THR A 98 -10.52 24.79 -8.53
C THR A 98 -9.44 24.43 -7.52
N ALA A 99 -9.28 23.14 -7.25
CA ALA A 99 -8.20 22.60 -6.42
C ALA A 99 -6.83 22.92 -7.03
N THR A 100 -5.89 23.25 -6.16
CA THR A 100 -4.53 23.64 -6.50
C THR A 100 -3.52 22.62 -6.01
N LEU A 101 -2.27 22.71 -6.50
CA LEU A 101 -1.17 21.89 -5.99
C LEU A 101 -0.96 22.09 -4.48
N ALA A 102 -1.24 23.28 -3.94
CA ALA A 102 -1.14 23.55 -2.51
C ALA A 102 -2.20 22.77 -1.70
N ASP A 103 -3.41 22.61 -2.25
CA ASP A 103 -4.47 21.81 -1.62
C ASP A 103 -4.11 20.32 -1.63
N LEU A 104 -3.47 19.86 -2.71
CA LEU A 104 -2.96 18.49 -2.80
C LEU A 104 -1.85 18.23 -1.79
N GLN A 105 -0.83 19.10 -1.70
CA GLN A 105 0.23 18.93 -0.71
C GLN A 105 -0.31 18.97 0.72
N TYR A 106 -1.26 19.86 1.00
CA TYR A 106 -1.97 19.87 2.27
C TYR A 106 -2.68 18.53 2.52
N GLY A 107 -3.39 17.98 1.52
CA GLY A 107 -4.05 16.69 1.63
C GLY A 107 -3.10 15.53 1.91
N ILE A 108 -1.92 15.53 1.27
CA ILE A 108 -0.87 14.53 1.51
C ILE A 108 -0.37 14.64 2.95
N ASP A 109 -0.07 15.83 3.43
CA ASP A 109 0.40 16.02 4.80
C ASP A 109 -0.67 15.60 5.83
N ARG A 110 -1.95 15.90 5.57
CA ARG A 110 -3.07 15.44 6.41
C ARG A 110 -3.26 13.93 6.39
N LEU A 111 -3.05 13.29 5.25
CA LEU A 111 -3.08 11.83 5.13
C LEU A 111 -1.97 11.20 5.97
N LEU A 112 -0.75 11.74 5.87
CA LEU A 112 0.40 11.29 6.64
C LEU A 112 0.16 11.52 8.15
N ASP A 113 -0.39 12.65 8.56
CA ASP A 113 -0.77 12.92 9.96
C ASP A 113 -1.78 11.90 10.49
N ALA A 114 -2.78 11.57 9.68
CA ALA A 114 -3.84 10.64 10.06
C ALA A 114 -3.31 9.22 10.26
N CYS A 115 -2.28 8.82 9.50
CA CYS A 115 -1.69 7.49 9.57
C CYS A 115 -0.49 7.40 10.53
N GLU A 116 0.10 8.52 10.91
CA GLU A 116 1.33 8.59 11.71
C GLU A 116 1.29 7.78 13.01
N PRO A 117 0.21 7.80 13.83
CA PRO A 117 0.17 6.99 15.05
C PRO A 117 0.32 5.49 14.77
N LEU A 118 -0.30 5.00 13.70
CA LEU A 118 -0.19 3.60 13.27
C LEU A 118 1.24 3.30 12.76
N PHE A 119 1.82 4.20 11.97
CA PHE A 119 3.16 4.02 11.42
C PHE A 119 4.25 4.05 12.49
N ILE A 120 4.11 4.91 13.51
CA ILE A 120 4.98 4.90 14.69
C ILE A 120 4.90 3.54 15.37
N GLN A 121 3.69 3.05 15.66
CA GLN A 121 3.51 1.73 16.29
C GLN A 121 4.09 0.58 15.44
N GLN A 122 3.95 0.64 14.12
CA GLN A 122 4.51 -0.38 13.21
C GLN A 122 6.05 -0.35 13.17
N THR A 123 6.66 0.82 13.40
CA THR A 123 8.10 1.03 13.21
C THR A 123 8.90 1.08 14.51
N GLU A 124 8.28 1.34 15.66
CA GLU A 124 8.97 1.50 16.95
C GLU A 124 9.70 0.23 17.40
N GLU A 125 9.16 -0.95 17.10
CA GLU A 125 9.77 -2.24 17.45
C GLU A 125 10.85 -2.70 16.45
N LEU A 126 11.06 -1.96 15.36
CA LEU A 126 11.99 -2.39 14.32
C LEU A 126 13.43 -2.12 14.74
N SER A 127 14.26 -3.13 14.59
CA SER A 127 15.72 -2.98 14.74
C SER A 127 16.27 -2.03 13.67
N ALA A 128 17.44 -1.43 13.94
CA ALA A 128 18.14 -0.59 12.96
C ALA A 128 18.35 -1.30 11.61
N TYR A 129 18.65 -2.60 11.62
CA TYR A 129 18.79 -3.38 10.41
C TYR A 129 17.48 -3.53 9.62
N GLN A 130 16.34 -3.66 10.31
CA GLN A 130 15.03 -3.70 9.66
C GLN A 130 14.68 -2.33 9.08
N MET A 131 14.91 -1.25 9.83
CA MET A 131 14.70 0.12 9.33
C MET A 131 15.56 0.42 8.10
N ASN A 132 16.84 0.04 8.11
CA ASN A 132 17.71 0.22 6.96
C ASN A 132 17.29 -0.61 5.75
N PHE A 133 16.72 -1.80 5.97
CA PHE A 133 16.20 -2.63 4.89
C PHE A 133 14.99 -1.98 4.23
N LEU A 134 14.09 -1.38 5.02
CA LEU A 134 12.99 -0.56 4.49
C LEU A 134 13.51 0.66 3.73
N HIS A 135 14.57 1.31 4.25
CA HIS A 135 15.20 2.45 3.58
C HIS A 135 15.72 2.09 2.19
N ALA A 136 16.36 0.92 2.05
CA ALA A 136 16.79 0.41 0.76
C ALA A 136 15.63 0.25 -0.23
N ILE A 137 14.51 -0.32 0.21
CA ILE A 137 13.33 -0.50 -0.64
C ILE A 137 12.74 0.84 -1.06
N VAL A 138 12.59 1.78 -0.12
CA VAL A 138 12.03 3.12 -0.40
C VAL A 138 12.93 3.91 -1.36
N ASN A 139 14.24 3.63 -1.38
CA ASN A 139 15.20 4.22 -2.32
C ASN A 139 15.30 3.45 -3.66
N GLY A 140 14.39 2.52 -3.93
CA GLY A 140 14.28 1.83 -5.23
C GLY A 140 15.09 0.54 -5.34
N VAL A 141 15.65 0.03 -4.24
CA VAL A 141 16.30 -1.29 -4.23
C VAL A 141 15.23 -2.37 -4.05
N HIS A 142 14.89 -3.07 -5.13
CA HIS A 142 13.87 -4.12 -5.10
C HIS A 142 14.42 -5.54 -5.19
N THR A 143 15.69 -5.69 -5.57
CA THR A 143 16.37 -6.98 -5.73
C THR A 143 17.85 -6.86 -5.31
N GLY A 144 18.56 -7.98 -5.22
CA GLY A 144 20.01 -7.95 -5.07
C GLY A 144 20.53 -7.51 -3.69
N PHE A 145 19.70 -7.52 -2.64
CA PHE A 145 20.06 -7.08 -1.28
C PHE A 145 21.32 -7.73 -0.67
N THR A 146 21.80 -8.84 -1.21
CA THR A 146 23.03 -9.52 -0.76
C THR A 146 24.29 -9.04 -1.49
N GLN A 147 24.17 -8.13 -2.47
CA GLN A 147 25.31 -7.53 -3.15
C GLN A 147 26.09 -6.63 -2.18
N SER A 148 27.43 -6.70 -2.23
CA SER A 148 28.29 -5.97 -1.30
C SER A 148 28.06 -4.45 -1.32
N ALA A 149 27.71 -3.88 -2.47
CA ALA A 149 27.36 -2.46 -2.59
C ALA A 149 26.16 -2.10 -1.70
N ILE A 150 25.04 -2.81 -1.86
CA ILE A 150 23.80 -2.58 -1.10
C ILE A 150 23.99 -2.90 0.40
N LEU A 151 24.69 -4.01 0.72
CA LEU A 151 24.99 -4.38 2.10
C LEU A 151 25.75 -3.28 2.85
N ASN A 152 26.71 -2.63 2.19
CA ASN A 152 27.52 -1.57 2.77
C ASN A 152 26.77 -0.25 2.82
N GLU A 153 26.10 0.14 1.75
CA GLU A 153 25.34 1.38 1.63
C GLU A 153 24.27 1.49 2.71
N TYR A 154 23.42 0.46 2.83
CA TYR A 154 22.33 0.42 3.82
C TYR A 154 22.73 -0.30 5.11
N ARG A 155 24.00 -0.66 5.30
CA ARG A 155 24.50 -1.33 6.52
C ARG A 155 23.64 -2.55 6.93
N LEU A 156 23.34 -3.42 5.98
CA LEU A 156 22.46 -4.58 6.20
C LEU A 156 23.16 -5.78 6.86
N GLY A 157 24.47 -5.68 7.11
CA GLY A 157 25.27 -6.74 7.70
C GLY A 157 25.64 -7.81 6.67
N THR A 158 25.28 -9.07 6.95
CA THR A 158 25.65 -10.21 6.11
C THR A 158 24.49 -10.71 5.25
N ALA A 159 24.79 -11.49 4.21
CA ALA A 159 23.76 -12.15 3.39
C ALA A 159 22.81 -13.04 4.22
N ALA A 160 23.31 -13.70 5.27
CA ALA A 160 22.46 -14.47 6.19
C ALA A 160 21.51 -13.56 6.99
N ASN A 161 21.98 -12.37 7.39
CA ASN A 161 21.12 -11.38 8.05
C ASN A 161 20.00 -10.91 7.13
N VAL A 162 20.30 -10.63 5.86
CA VAL A 162 19.30 -10.21 4.84
C VAL A 162 18.14 -11.20 4.75
N THR A 163 18.41 -12.51 4.74
CA THR A 163 17.35 -13.54 4.72
C THR A 163 16.45 -13.45 5.95
N ARG A 164 17.03 -13.24 7.14
CA ARG A 164 16.27 -13.07 8.38
C ARG A 164 15.45 -11.78 8.39
N LEU A 165 16.03 -10.66 7.95
CA LEU A 165 15.34 -9.37 7.83
C LEU A 165 14.14 -9.48 6.91
N LYS A 166 14.33 -10.05 5.72
CA LYS A 166 13.26 -10.30 4.76
C LYS A 166 12.11 -11.10 5.39
N LYS A 167 12.42 -12.22 6.06
CA LYS A 167 11.40 -13.05 6.70
C LYS A 167 10.64 -12.26 7.78
N ALA A 168 11.34 -11.57 8.67
CA ALA A 168 10.71 -10.82 9.76
C ALA A 168 9.83 -9.65 9.26
N LEU A 169 10.25 -8.95 8.20
CA LEU A 169 9.49 -7.83 7.63
C LEU A 169 8.26 -8.31 6.84
N ILE A 170 8.34 -9.47 6.17
CA ILE A 170 7.17 -10.11 5.54
C ILE A 170 6.18 -10.58 6.61
N GLU A 171 6.64 -11.19 7.70
CA GLU A 171 5.77 -11.63 8.81
C GLU A 171 5.07 -10.46 9.51
N LYS A 172 5.69 -9.28 9.54
CA LYS A 172 5.09 -8.03 10.02
C LYS A 172 4.21 -7.32 8.97
N ASP A 173 4.01 -7.92 7.80
CA ASP A 173 3.25 -7.37 6.66
C ASP A 173 3.79 -6.00 6.16
N LEU A 174 5.05 -5.65 6.43
CA LEU A 174 5.67 -4.36 6.04
C LEU A 174 6.23 -4.36 4.62
N ILE A 175 6.63 -5.53 4.12
CA ILE A 175 7.09 -5.73 2.75
C ILE A 175 6.42 -6.95 2.14
N ALA A 176 6.26 -6.93 0.81
CA ALA A 176 5.67 -8.01 0.04
C ALA A 176 6.58 -8.44 -1.11
N ILE A 177 6.37 -9.67 -1.59
CA ILE A 177 6.98 -10.18 -2.81
C ILE A 177 5.98 -9.96 -3.96
N SER A 178 6.18 -8.92 -4.77
CA SER A 178 5.28 -8.58 -5.89
C SER A 178 5.55 -9.44 -7.14
N ALA A 179 6.80 -9.84 -7.35
CA ALA A 179 7.25 -10.70 -8.44
C ALA A 179 8.45 -11.57 -7.99
N PRO A 180 8.87 -12.60 -8.75
CA PRO A 180 10.00 -13.44 -8.37
C PRO A 180 11.24 -12.63 -8.01
N LYS A 181 11.67 -12.71 -6.74
CA LYS A 181 12.79 -11.97 -6.14
C LYS A 181 12.60 -10.45 -6.01
N HIS A 182 11.47 -9.89 -6.42
CA HIS A 182 11.15 -8.47 -6.31
C HIS A 182 10.45 -8.19 -4.99
N LEU A 183 10.96 -7.22 -4.22
CA LEU A 183 10.41 -6.78 -2.94
C LEU A 183 9.93 -5.34 -3.03
N GLU A 184 8.77 -5.10 -2.44
CA GLU A 184 8.13 -3.79 -2.37
C GLU A 184 7.62 -3.54 -0.94
N MET A 185 7.41 -2.26 -0.63
CA MET A 185 6.67 -1.87 0.56
C MET A 185 5.23 -2.34 0.42
N SER A 186 4.67 -2.95 1.46
CA SER A 186 3.26 -3.37 1.44
C SER A 186 2.30 -2.18 1.43
N ASP A 187 2.73 -1.06 2.00
CA ASP A 187 1.94 0.16 2.16
C ASP A 187 2.69 1.36 1.54
N PRO A 188 2.14 1.98 0.47
CA PRO A 188 2.76 3.12 -0.20
C PRO A 188 2.78 4.38 0.66
N ILE A 189 1.81 4.55 1.56
CA ILE A 189 1.71 5.73 2.43
C ILE A 189 2.69 5.61 3.59
N LEU A 190 2.93 4.39 4.11
CA LEU A 190 4.04 4.14 5.02
C LEU A 190 5.40 4.48 4.37
N ALA A 191 5.61 4.04 3.12
CA ALA A 191 6.82 4.35 2.37
C ALA A 191 7.05 5.86 2.24
N LEU A 192 5.98 6.59 1.89
CA LEU A 192 5.98 8.05 1.78
C LEU A 192 6.24 8.73 3.14
N TRP A 193 5.62 8.24 4.22
CA TRP A 193 5.82 8.76 5.57
C TRP A 193 7.28 8.58 6.02
N LEU A 194 7.86 7.40 5.83
CA LEU A 194 9.25 7.13 6.15
C LEU A 194 10.18 8.09 5.39
N LYS A 195 9.94 8.29 4.09
CA LYS A 195 10.72 9.20 3.25
C LYS A 195 10.58 10.68 3.65
N ARG A 196 9.38 11.15 3.99
CA ARG A 196 9.14 12.58 4.28
C ARG A 196 9.43 12.96 5.74
N ARG A 197 9.22 12.05 6.70
CA ARG A 197 9.22 12.38 8.14
C ARG A 197 10.34 11.72 8.94
N VAL A 198 10.86 10.58 8.49
CA VAL A 198 11.88 9.81 9.23
C VAL A 198 13.27 10.00 8.64
N TRP A 199 13.44 9.69 7.35
CA TRP A 199 14.71 9.89 6.65
C TRP A 199 14.73 11.29 6.05
N LYS A 200 15.29 12.25 6.80
CA LYS A 200 15.53 13.61 6.31
C LYS A 200 16.68 13.57 5.30
N GLU A 201 16.36 13.27 4.05
CA GLU A 201 17.27 13.38 2.90
C GLU A 201 17.37 14.83 2.40
#